data_AF-A0AAW7U3Q6-F1
#
_entry.id   AF-A0AAW7U3Q6-F1
#
_cell.length_a   1.000
_cell.length_b   1.000
_cell.length_c   1.000
_cell.angle_alpha   90.00
_cell.angle_beta   90.00
_cell.angle_gamma   90.00
#
_symmetry.space_group_name_H-M   'P 1'
#
loop_
_entity.id
_entity.type
_entity.pdbx_description
1 polymer ?
#
loop_
_entity_poly.entity_id
_entity_poly.type
_entity_poly.pdbx_seq_one_letter_code
_entity_poly.pdbx_strand_id
1 'polypeptide(L)'
;MTLDNQNNKPEEPNELKGLPGSIPQIEQEGQQNEQFVYDAEFDIQPDSFRELAPSEEAVTEDDIAESEDILLENSDLSEEEIAAAKAARKAEKAAKKEARRREKALAFAAEQSGPQIGTAKGVETMFRNAFRTEMELLALAATKANIMISLNGFIVSALMISGAFIFASSPEFLIPAGIFMFTAAASIVFALLSASPERTSKMRVAWKWFQDVLKRKAKISDFKTRVIQPRVHYFGETPNILIYEDRVKISKERYWRMMQDIMADREQVYHKMSDELYWLGLIANKQFKYLNMSYAAFRWGLLASLVAFIGVKTLPAVIPSMQANKEAAELRNVGINTFKGVFEPSAVQQLPDGRLLVMEDESSRAASILSFGPDGTLVEDDAADTRIVRGFKRKLSDLEGLTRDNEGYIYATTSHSRTREGLRRPDREHLLRFKIQGNDVRELSSFDTLVDTLENSEQLKALIKGKIGTYLDFKSTNIEGLAFDPRTNRLLLGFRDPEFNEHSMILYIDNPKQMFTERAQPNFVDVAFIDIKGGGIRSLNYDPVLKAFILTNEVKDEDGTKFSQFWTWSGDPKDEPKPVDLPNLRHMTNVEAIDSVKVNGQPRLILMSDEGDAKKNLTAKYMIVDYNDF
;
A
#
# COMPACT_ATOMS: atom_id res chain seq x y z
N MET A 1 36.64 -28.55 43.87
CA MET A 1 37.82 -28.28 43.02
C MET A 1 37.37 -27.27 41.98
N THR A 2 37.60 -25.99 42.28
CA THR A 2 38.69 -25.14 41.73
C THR A 2 38.31 -24.63 40.34
N LEU A 3 37.72 -23.44 40.21
CA LEU A 3 38.34 -22.09 40.36
C LEU A 3 39.49 -21.89 39.35
N ASP A 4 39.27 -21.07 38.33
CA ASP A 4 39.77 -19.68 38.26
C ASP A 4 39.37 -19.02 36.93
N ASN A 5 38.88 -17.77 36.97
CA ASN A 5 39.76 -16.60 36.76
C ASN A 5 38.97 -15.29 36.99
N GLN A 6 39.59 -14.28 37.61
CA GLN A 6 38.99 -12.97 37.92
C GLN A 6 39.77 -11.82 37.28
N ASN A 7 39.08 -10.69 37.08
CA ASN A 7 39.62 -9.32 36.90
C ASN A 7 40.44 -9.06 35.62
N ASN A 8 40.26 -7.93 34.91
CA ASN A 8 40.46 -6.59 35.48
C ASN A 8 39.79 -5.44 34.71
N LYS A 9 39.50 -4.36 35.44
CA LYS A 9 39.15 -2.98 35.01
C LYS A 9 39.37 -2.09 36.25
N PRO A 10 39.51 -0.74 36.16
CA PRO A 10 39.92 0.12 35.04
C PRO A 10 41.15 1.01 35.40
N GLU A 11 41.66 1.84 34.47
CA GLU A 11 42.60 2.93 34.82
C GLU A 11 42.30 4.26 34.08
N GLU A 12 42.18 5.31 34.90
CA GLU A 12 42.49 6.73 34.71
C GLU A 12 43.19 7.15 36.06
N PRO A 13 43.95 8.27 36.20
CA PRO A 13 43.87 9.53 35.43
C PRO A 13 45.25 10.21 35.14
N ASN A 14 45.25 11.40 34.48
CA ASN A 14 46.00 12.57 34.97
C ASN A 14 45.72 13.89 34.19
N GLU A 15 45.71 15.00 34.94
CA GLU A 15 45.78 16.40 34.46
C GLU A 15 47.26 16.80 34.17
N LEU A 16 47.72 17.99 33.72
CA LEU A 16 47.21 19.38 33.71
C LEU A 16 48.13 20.27 32.81
N LYS A 17 47.71 21.52 32.51
CA LYS A 17 48.41 22.68 31.87
C LYS A 17 48.32 22.80 30.33
N GLY A 18 48.02 23.95 29.70
CA GLY A 18 47.49 25.24 30.19
C GLY A 18 47.73 26.45 29.25
N LEU A 19 46.65 27.10 28.76
CA LEU A 19 46.38 28.51 28.33
C LEU A 19 47.44 29.36 27.55
N PRO A 20 47.08 30.50 26.89
CA PRO A 20 45.76 31.15 26.61
C PRO A 20 45.40 31.11 25.08
N GLY A 21 44.42 31.81 24.49
CA GLY A 21 43.35 32.72 24.95
C GLY A 21 43.33 34.11 24.24
N SER A 22 42.19 34.58 23.71
CA SER A 22 42.01 35.95 23.14
C SER A 22 40.55 36.39 23.07
N ILE A 23 40.26 37.66 23.43
CA ILE A 23 38.99 38.38 23.27
C ILE A 23 39.30 39.71 22.57
N PRO A 24 38.42 40.21 21.69
CA PRO A 24 38.04 41.64 21.70
C PRO A 24 36.49 41.77 21.67
N GLN A 25 35.80 42.49 22.55
CA GLN A 25 35.86 43.91 22.94
C GLN A 25 35.45 44.91 21.83
N ILE A 26 34.63 45.88 22.23
CA ILE A 26 33.85 46.84 21.43
C ILE A 26 34.50 48.22 21.53
N GLU A 27 34.65 48.96 20.42
CA GLU A 27 34.38 50.41 20.39
C GLU A 27 34.20 50.97 18.96
N GLN A 28 33.91 52.27 18.87
CA GLN A 28 33.09 52.89 17.81
C GLN A 28 33.86 53.61 16.69
N GLU A 29 33.12 53.82 15.58
CA GLU A 29 33.06 54.99 14.67
C GLU A 29 33.36 54.70 13.19
N GLY A 30 32.59 55.34 12.30
CA GLY A 30 32.83 55.34 10.85
C GLY A 30 31.60 55.14 9.97
N GLN A 31 30.88 56.24 9.71
CA GLN A 31 30.06 56.53 8.53
C GLN A 31 30.42 55.69 7.26
N GLN A 32 29.50 55.21 6.42
CA GLN A 32 28.57 56.02 5.61
C GLN A 32 27.58 55.15 4.78
N ASN A 33 26.43 55.73 4.41
CA ASN A 33 25.56 55.40 3.27
C ASN A 33 25.02 53.98 3.06
N GLU A 34 23.73 53.80 3.41
CA GLU A 34 22.74 53.43 2.39
C GLU A 34 21.38 54.11 2.70
N GLN A 35 20.90 54.95 1.77
CA GLN A 35 19.67 55.74 1.94
C GLN A 35 18.43 54.89 1.69
N PHE A 36 17.60 54.71 2.71
CA PHE A 36 16.20 54.34 2.51
C PHE A 36 15.35 55.60 2.30
N VAL A 37 15.05 55.86 1.04
CA VAL A 37 14.15 56.92 0.59
C VAL A 37 12.74 56.66 1.12
N TYR A 38 12.20 57.63 1.87
CA TYR A 38 10.77 57.76 2.12
C TYR A 38 10.20 58.77 1.11
N ASP A 39 9.62 58.27 0.03
CA ASP A 39 8.81 59.07 -0.89
C ASP A 39 7.44 58.41 -1.08
N ALA A 40 6.43 59.04 -0.50
CA ALA A 40 5.02 59.01 -0.93
C ALA A 40 4.26 60.05 -0.12
N GLU A 41 4.39 61.33 -0.50
CA GLU A 41 3.46 62.36 -0.07
C GLU A 41 2.03 61.92 -0.37
N PHE A 42 1.12 62.09 0.59
CA PHE A 42 -0.31 62.12 0.30
C PHE A 42 -0.86 63.46 0.78
N ASP A 43 -1.29 64.24 -0.21
CA ASP A 43 -1.80 65.59 -0.12
C ASP A 43 -2.96 65.69 0.88
N ILE A 44 -2.81 66.53 1.91
CA ILE A 44 -3.89 66.86 2.84
C ILE A 44 -4.45 68.21 2.41
N GLN A 45 -5.55 68.18 1.65
CA GLN A 45 -6.40 69.36 1.49
C GLN A 45 -7.21 69.57 2.78
N PRO A 46 -7.09 70.72 3.46
CA PRO A 46 -8.01 71.11 4.50
C PRO A 46 -9.10 72.00 3.88
N ASP A 47 -10.32 71.48 3.71
CA ASP A 47 -11.55 72.29 3.96
C ASP A 47 -12.86 71.50 3.79
N SER A 48 -13.92 72.07 4.36
CA SER A 48 -15.28 71.53 4.55
C SER A 48 -15.34 70.33 5.53
N PHE A 49 -16.09 70.40 6.64
CA PHE A 49 -17.29 71.20 6.90
C PHE A 49 -17.10 72.23 8.05
N ARG A 50 -17.44 73.49 7.77
CA ARG A 50 -18.02 74.39 8.77
C ARG A 50 -19.48 73.99 8.94
N GLU A 51 -19.89 73.62 10.14
CA GLU A 51 -21.31 73.62 10.51
C GLU A 51 -21.54 74.62 11.63
N LEU A 52 -22.56 75.45 11.42
CA LEU A 52 -22.84 76.69 12.10
C LEU A 52 -23.11 76.50 13.60
N ALA A 53 -22.33 77.15 14.45
CA ALA A 53 -22.76 77.47 15.81
C ALA A 53 -23.64 78.72 15.78
N PRO A 54 -24.92 78.69 16.21
CA PRO A 54 -25.66 79.89 16.51
C PRO A 54 -25.15 80.47 17.83
N SER A 55 -24.68 81.71 17.81
CA SER A 55 -24.42 82.49 19.02
C SER A 55 -25.75 83.07 19.52
N GLU A 56 -26.52 82.27 20.27
CA GLU A 56 -27.56 82.81 21.15
C GLU A 56 -26.93 83.11 22.51
N GLU A 57 -27.02 84.37 22.95
CA GLU A 57 -26.72 84.76 24.33
C GLU A 57 -27.77 84.10 25.24
N ALA A 58 -27.37 83.02 25.93
CA ALA A 58 -28.25 82.31 26.84
C ALA A 58 -28.51 83.16 28.09
N VAL A 59 -29.66 83.84 28.09
CA VAL A 59 -30.21 84.56 29.25
C VAL A 59 -30.21 83.64 30.46
N THR A 60 -29.53 84.02 31.54
CA THR A 60 -29.34 83.17 32.71
C THR A 60 -30.56 83.24 33.65
N GLU A 61 -30.70 82.25 34.57
CA GLU A 61 -31.77 82.26 35.59
C GLU A 61 -31.71 83.49 36.53
N ASP A 62 -30.57 84.21 36.56
CA ASP A 62 -30.39 85.43 37.33
C ASP A 62 -30.80 86.69 36.51
N ASP A 63 -30.54 86.73 35.20
CA ASP A 63 -30.99 87.83 34.31
C ASP A 63 -32.53 87.91 34.22
N ILE A 64 -33.20 86.76 34.14
CA ILE A 64 -34.68 86.69 34.18
C ILE A 64 -35.19 87.22 35.53
N ALA A 65 -34.47 86.95 36.61
CA ALA A 65 -34.90 87.34 37.96
C ALA A 65 -34.83 88.85 38.20
N GLU A 66 -33.77 89.53 37.73
CA GLU A 66 -33.72 91.00 37.78
C GLU A 66 -34.85 91.60 36.95
N SER A 67 -35.14 91.06 35.76
CA SER A 67 -36.24 91.56 34.91
C SER A 67 -37.63 91.44 35.57
N GLU A 68 -37.89 90.37 36.32
CA GLU A 68 -39.16 90.20 37.03
C GLU A 68 -39.23 90.99 38.34
N ASP A 69 -38.13 91.15 39.07
CA ASP A 69 -38.11 91.97 40.29
C ASP A 69 -38.28 93.47 39.98
N ILE A 70 -37.85 93.92 38.79
CA ILE A 70 -38.15 95.25 38.22
C ILE A 70 -39.63 95.37 37.82
N LEU A 71 -40.25 94.31 37.26
CA LEU A 71 -41.68 94.31 36.95
C LEU A 71 -42.56 94.36 38.22
N LEU A 72 -42.14 93.71 39.30
CA LEU A 72 -42.85 93.76 40.59
C LEU A 72 -42.79 95.14 41.26
N GLU A 73 -41.69 95.88 41.10
CA GLU A 73 -41.57 97.27 41.60
C GLU A 73 -42.40 98.29 40.81
N ASN A 74 -42.89 97.94 39.62
CA ASN A 74 -43.73 98.80 38.78
C ASN A 74 -45.22 98.38 38.77
N SER A 75 -45.68 97.70 39.84
CA SER A 75 -47.07 97.22 39.98
C SER A 75 -47.85 97.99 41.05
N ASP A 76 -49.17 98.16 40.87
CA ASP A 76 -50.07 98.89 41.80
C ASP A 76 -50.35 98.15 43.14
N LEU A 77 -49.38 97.39 43.65
CA LEU A 77 -49.46 96.61 44.89
C LEU A 77 -48.93 97.40 46.09
N SER A 78 -49.38 97.06 47.30
CA SER A 78 -48.87 97.72 48.52
C SER A 78 -47.44 97.28 48.87
N GLU A 79 -46.68 98.14 49.56
CA GLU A 79 -45.27 97.84 49.92
C GLU A 79 -45.13 96.55 50.75
N GLU A 80 -46.10 96.23 51.61
CA GLU A 80 -46.12 94.96 52.38
C GLU A 80 -46.31 93.73 51.47
N GLU A 81 -47.14 93.83 50.43
CA GLU A 81 -47.38 92.74 49.47
C GLU A 81 -46.17 92.50 48.57
N ILE A 82 -45.49 93.57 48.10
CA ILE A 82 -44.26 93.48 47.32
C ILE A 82 -43.14 92.86 48.17
N ALA A 83 -43.00 93.27 49.44
CA ALA A 83 -42.03 92.69 50.37
C ALA A 83 -42.33 91.20 50.64
N ALA A 84 -43.59 90.83 50.84
CA ALA A 84 -44.01 89.44 51.03
C ALA A 84 -43.74 88.58 49.78
N ALA A 85 -44.01 89.11 48.58
CA ALA A 85 -43.75 88.41 47.31
C ALA A 85 -42.25 88.17 47.08
N LYS A 86 -41.40 89.19 47.30
CA LYS A 86 -39.93 89.06 47.22
C LYS A 86 -39.39 88.08 48.29
N ALA A 87 -39.94 88.10 49.50
CA ALA A 87 -39.57 87.14 50.55
C ALA A 87 -39.97 85.70 50.20
N ALA A 88 -41.18 85.48 49.68
CA ALA A 88 -41.66 84.17 49.24
C ALA A 88 -40.81 83.59 48.10
N ARG A 89 -40.53 84.40 47.06
CA ARG A 89 -39.64 84.01 45.94
C ARG A 89 -38.22 83.67 46.41
N LYS A 90 -37.68 84.42 47.37
CA LYS A 90 -36.35 84.15 47.95
C LYS A 90 -36.34 82.85 48.77
N ALA A 91 -37.41 82.55 49.52
CA ALA A 91 -37.59 81.29 50.22
C ALA A 91 -37.74 80.10 49.24
N GLU A 92 -38.49 80.28 48.15
CA GLU A 92 -38.65 79.26 47.11
C GLU A 92 -37.34 78.97 46.38
N LYS A 93 -36.58 80.00 45.96
CA LYS A 93 -35.24 79.83 45.37
C LYS A 93 -34.28 79.14 46.34
N ALA A 94 -34.32 79.45 47.63
CA ALA A 94 -33.52 78.77 48.65
C ALA A 94 -33.91 77.29 48.78
N ALA A 95 -35.21 76.99 48.88
CA ALA A 95 -35.73 75.62 48.95
C ALA A 95 -35.40 74.80 47.69
N LYS A 96 -35.55 75.38 46.49
CA LYS A 96 -35.20 74.74 45.21
C LYS A 96 -33.69 74.47 45.08
N LYS A 97 -32.85 75.39 45.59
CA LYS A 97 -31.38 75.23 45.65
C LYS A 97 -30.95 74.17 46.67
N GLU A 98 -31.64 74.07 47.81
CA GLU A 98 -31.40 72.99 48.78
C GLU A 98 -31.90 71.64 48.26
N ALA A 99 -33.08 71.58 47.64
CA ALA A 99 -33.61 70.38 47.00
C ALA A 99 -32.66 69.86 45.91
N ARG A 100 -32.19 70.73 44.99
CA ARG A 100 -31.20 70.37 43.96
C ARG A 100 -29.84 69.95 44.54
N ARG A 101 -29.46 70.46 45.73
CA ARG A 101 -28.27 69.98 46.48
C ARG A 101 -28.50 68.61 47.11
N ARG A 102 -29.67 68.37 47.72
CA ARG A 102 -30.05 67.06 48.29
C ARG A 102 -30.20 66.01 47.20
N GLU A 103 -30.80 66.35 46.06
CA GLU A 103 -30.92 65.50 44.88
C GLU A 103 -29.54 65.11 44.34
N LYS A 104 -28.62 66.07 44.15
CA LYS A 104 -27.23 65.78 43.78
C LYS A 104 -26.48 64.94 44.83
N ALA A 105 -26.71 65.19 46.12
CA ALA A 105 -26.11 64.39 47.19
C ALA A 105 -26.68 62.98 47.27
N LEU A 106 -27.99 62.80 47.00
CA LEU A 106 -28.66 61.50 46.92
C LEU A 106 -28.27 60.73 45.66
N ALA A 107 -28.11 61.39 44.52
CA ALA A 107 -27.58 60.80 43.29
C ALA A 107 -26.13 60.33 43.49
N PHE A 108 -25.27 61.17 44.07
CA PHE A 108 -23.88 60.81 44.40
C PHE A 108 -23.80 59.67 45.44
N ALA A 109 -24.68 59.67 46.46
CA ALA A 109 -24.77 58.57 47.42
C ALA A 109 -25.31 57.28 46.78
N ALA A 110 -26.26 57.38 45.85
CA ALA A 110 -26.80 56.24 45.11
C ALA A 110 -25.73 55.62 44.19
N GLU A 111 -24.96 56.46 43.50
CA GLU A 111 -23.83 56.07 42.64
C GLU A 111 -22.70 55.39 43.43
N GLN A 112 -22.40 55.87 44.66
CA GLN A 112 -21.50 55.19 45.59
C GLN A 112 -22.09 53.90 46.23
N SER A 113 -23.40 53.65 46.07
CA SER A 113 -24.10 52.49 46.64
C SER A 113 -24.37 51.35 45.64
N GLY A 114 -23.71 51.38 44.48
CA GLY A 114 -23.64 50.22 43.59
C GLY A 114 -23.12 48.96 44.33
N PRO A 115 -23.48 47.75 43.87
CA PRO A 115 -23.09 46.50 44.55
C PRO A 115 -21.56 46.40 44.65
N GLN A 116 -21.03 46.47 45.88
CA GLN A 116 -19.59 46.47 46.11
C GLN A 116 -18.96 45.17 45.59
N ILE A 117 -18.15 45.30 44.53
CA ILE A 117 -17.46 44.17 43.87
C ILE A 117 -16.34 43.66 44.78
N GLY A 118 -16.71 42.83 45.76
CA GLY A 118 -15.81 42.22 46.73
C GLY A 118 -15.01 43.23 47.55
N THR A 119 -13.90 42.77 48.14
CA THR A 119 -12.87 43.68 48.67
C THR A 119 -11.83 43.91 47.58
N ALA A 120 -11.26 45.12 47.48
CA ALA A 120 -10.25 45.44 46.46
C ALA A 120 -9.07 44.42 46.44
N LYS A 121 -8.61 44.00 47.64
CA LYS A 121 -7.59 42.96 47.80
C LYS A 121 -8.05 41.56 47.37
N GLY A 122 -9.34 41.24 47.56
CA GLY A 122 -9.96 40.02 47.06
C GLY A 122 -10.04 39.98 45.53
N VAL A 123 -10.44 41.09 44.91
CA VAL A 123 -10.47 41.25 43.44
C VAL A 123 -9.06 41.17 42.84
N GLU A 124 -8.09 41.87 43.41
CA GLU A 124 -6.67 41.79 43.04
C GLU A 124 -6.15 40.35 43.13
N THR A 125 -6.44 39.65 44.23
CA THR A 125 -6.03 38.25 44.43
C THR A 125 -6.70 37.32 43.43
N MET A 126 -7.98 37.55 43.11
CA MET A 126 -8.73 36.78 42.11
C MET A 126 -8.08 36.93 40.73
N PHE A 127 -7.87 38.16 40.25
CA PHE A 127 -7.21 38.40 38.97
C PHE A 127 -5.82 37.77 38.92
N ARG A 128 -4.97 38.03 39.93
CA ARG A 128 -3.61 37.48 39.98
C ARG A 128 -3.60 35.94 39.91
N ASN A 129 -4.53 35.28 40.60
CA ASN A 129 -4.66 33.82 40.56
C ASN A 129 -5.16 33.34 39.19
N ALA A 130 -6.19 33.99 38.62
CA ALA A 130 -6.75 33.63 37.31
C ALA A 130 -5.72 33.79 36.18
N PHE A 131 -5.03 34.94 36.13
CA PHE A 131 -3.93 35.18 35.18
C PHE A 131 -2.82 34.13 35.29
N ARG A 132 -2.43 33.79 36.52
CA ARG A 132 -1.44 32.74 36.76
C ARG A 132 -1.92 31.38 36.23
N THR A 133 -3.16 30.99 36.52
CA THR A 133 -3.74 29.73 36.04
C THR A 133 -3.83 29.67 34.50
N GLU A 134 -4.27 30.74 33.83
CA GLU A 134 -4.31 30.80 32.36
C GLU A 134 -2.90 30.73 31.74
N MET A 135 -1.92 31.42 32.32
CA MET A 135 -0.52 31.35 31.86
C MET A 135 0.09 29.96 32.09
N GLU A 136 -0.21 29.29 33.21
CA GLU A 136 0.19 27.90 33.46
C GLU A 136 -0.48 26.92 32.48
N LEU A 137 -1.75 27.13 32.11
CA LEU A 137 -2.47 26.35 31.10
C LEU A 137 -1.87 26.53 29.69
N LEU A 138 -1.54 27.76 29.30
CA LEU A 138 -0.86 28.06 28.03
C LEU A 138 0.55 27.43 27.98
N ALA A 139 1.30 27.51 29.07
CA ALA A 139 2.61 26.86 29.17
C ALA A 139 2.50 25.32 29.07
N LEU A 140 1.47 24.72 29.67
CA LEU A 140 1.20 23.29 29.55
C LEU A 140 0.83 22.88 28.11
N ALA A 141 0.00 23.68 27.43
CA ALA A 141 -0.38 23.45 26.04
C ALA A 141 0.84 23.56 25.09
N ALA A 142 1.69 24.58 25.27
CA ALA A 142 2.95 24.73 24.54
C ALA A 142 3.92 23.56 24.79
N THR A 143 4.05 23.11 26.05
CA THR A 143 4.87 21.94 26.41
C THR A 143 4.38 20.67 25.72
N LYS A 144 3.06 20.41 25.74
CA LYS A 144 2.45 19.27 25.04
C LYS A 144 2.61 19.36 23.51
N ALA A 145 2.52 20.55 22.93
CA ALA A 145 2.79 20.76 21.52
C ALA A 145 4.25 20.46 21.16
N ASN A 146 5.22 20.92 21.97
CA ASN A 146 6.64 20.63 21.77
C ASN A 146 6.94 19.12 21.84
N ILE A 147 6.35 18.40 22.80
CA ILE A 147 6.43 16.93 22.89
C ILE A 147 5.87 16.26 21.63
N MET A 148 4.73 16.74 21.10
CA MET A 148 4.14 16.19 19.87
C MET A 148 4.96 16.51 18.61
N ILE A 149 5.66 17.64 18.56
CA ILE A 149 6.60 17.97 17.47
C ILE A 149 7.81 17.04 17.54
N SER A 150 8.44 16.91 18.72
CA SER A 150 9.67 16.13 18.88
C SER A 150 9.44 14.62 18.71
N LEU A 151 8.36 14.08 19.28
CA LEU A 151 8.03 12.65 19.17
C LEU A 151 7.79 12.23 17.72
N ASN A 152 6.93 12.95 16.99
CA ASN A 152 6.67 12.67 15.59
C ASN A 152 7.92 12.90 14.72
N GLY A 153 8.70 13.96 15.00
CA GLY A 153 9.95 14.25 14.29
C GLY A 153 10.99 13.14 14.46
N PHE A 154 11.14 12.60 15.68
CA PHE A 154 11.98 11.44 15.97
C PHE A 154 11.52 10.19 15.21
N ILE A 155 10.21 9.88 15.28
CA ILE A 155 9.62 8.71 14.61
C ILE A 155 9.81 8.77 13.09
N VAL A 156 9.51 9.90 12.46
CA VAL A 156 9.72 10.10 11.01
C VAL A 156 11.20 9.97 10.66
N SER A 157 12.11 10.53 11.45
CA SER A 157 13.55 10.40 11.21
C SER A 157 14.02 8.94 11.29
N ALA A 158 13.58 8.20 12.32
CA ALA A 158 13.92 6.79 12.47
C ALA A 158 13.40 5.94 11.30
N LEU A 159 12.18 6.20 10.83
CA LEU A 159 11.59 5.52 9.67
C LEU A 159 12.25 5.90 8.34
N MET A 160 12.72 7.12 8.17
CA MET A 160 13.48 7.51 6.97
C MET A 160 14.86 6.85 6.93
N ILE A 161 15.55 6.75 8.08
CA ILE A 161 16.87 6.10 8.18
C ILE A 161 16.76 4.57 7.96
N SER A 162 15.82 3.91 8.63
CA SER A 162 15.62 2.45 8.51
C SER A 162 14.90 2.03 7.23
N GLY A 163 14.01 2.88 6.72
CA GLY A 163 13.16 2.61 5.56
C GLY A 163 13.93 2.38 4.26
N ALA A 164 15.08 3.02 4.07
CA ALA A 164 15.92 2.83 2.88
C ALA A 164 16.33 1.35 2.69
N PHE A 165 16.60 0.64 3.78
CA PHE A 165 16.95 -0.79 3.75
C PHE A 165 15.71 -1.70 3.73
N ILE A 166 14.66 -1.34 4.48
CA ILE A 166 13.46 -2.16 4.64
C ILE A 166 12.57 -2.12 3.38
N PHE A 167 12.37 -0.96 2.77
CA PHE A 167 11.52 -0.83 1.57
C PHE A 167 12.18 -1.38 0.30
N ALA A 168 13.52 -1.44 0.27
CA ALA A 168 14.26 -2.08 -0.81
C ALA A 168 14.18 -3.61 -0.76
N SER A 169 14.19 -4.19 0.44
CA SER A 169 14.09 -5.65 0.65
C SER A 169 12.64 -6.16 0.75
N SER A 170 11.67 -5.31 1.08
CA SER A 170 10.27 -5.69 1.27
C SER A 170 9.32 -4.52 0.93
N PRO A 171 8.95 -4.36 -0.36
CA PRO A 171 8.06 -3.28 -0.82
C PRO A 171 6.67 -3.27 -0.16
N GLU A 172 6.22 -4.39 0.41
CA GLU A 172 4.94 -4.47 1.16
C GLU A 172 4.83 -3.47 2.33
N PHE A 173 5.94 -3.06 2.94
CA PHE A 173 5.93 -2.10 4.05
C PHE A 173 5.69 -0.64 3.63
N LEU A 174 5.76 -0.33 2.32
CA LEU A 174 5.66 1.04 1.81
C LEU A 174 4.27 1.64 2.10
N ILE A 175 3.19 0.89 1.92
CA ILE A 175 1.81 1.37 2.16
C ILE A 175 1.57 1.71 3.65
N PRO A 176 1.83 0.80 4.62
CA PRO A 176 1.72 1.12 6.05
C PRO A 176 2.61 2.30 6.48
N ALA A 177 3.87 2.32 6.02
CA ALA A 177 4.82 3.37 6.38
C ALA A 177 4.41 4.74 5.82
N GLY A 178 3.93 4.79 4.57
CA GLY A 178 3.45 6.02 3.94
C GLY A 178 2.24 6.63 4.64
N ILE A 179 1.26 5.80 5.04
CA ILE A 179 0.11 6.21 5.86
C ILE A 179 0.57 6.83 7.19
N PHE A 180 1.54 6.18 7.85
CA PHE A 180 2.04 6.64 9.14
C PHE A 180 2.87 7.94 9.03
N MET A 181 3.77 8.04 8.05
CA MET A 181 4.53 9.28 7.79
C MET A 181 3.61 10.46 7.48
N PHE A 182 2.59 10.28 6.64
CA PHE A 182 1.64 11.33 6.29
C PHE A 182 0.86 11.83 7.53
N THR A 183 0.40 10.92 8.37
CA THR A 183 -0.38 11.26 9.57
C THR A 183 0.47 11.82 10.71
N ALA A 184 1.72 11.37 10.86
CA ALA A 184 2.71 11.99 11.73
C ALA A 184 3.03 13.43 11.28
N ALA A 185 3.25 13.67 9.98
CA ALA A 185 3.47 15.00 9.43
C ALA A 185 2.26 15.94 9.66
N ALA A 186 1.03 15.44 9.44
CA ALA A 186 -0.19 16.18 9.76
C ALA A 186 -0.31 16.51 11.26
N SER A 187 0.11 15.58 12.14
CA SER A 187 0.19 15.80 13.59
C SER A 187 1.17 16.92 13.94
N ILE A 188 2.39 16.92 13.39
CA ILE A 188 3.38 18.00 13.57
C ILE A 188 2.80 19.36 13.15
N VAL A 189 2.12 19.43 12.00
CA VAL A 189 1.50 20.68 11.53
C VAL A 189 0.48 21.21 12.55
N PHE A 190 -0.39 20.36 13.09
CA PHE A 190 -1.35 20.79 14.12
C PHE A 190 -0.67 21.17 15.45
N ALA A 191 0.40 20.50 15.85
CA ALA A 191 1.17 20.88 17.03
C ALA A 191 1.86 22.25 16.86
N LEU A 192 2.46 22.53 15.70
CA LEU A 192 3.01 23.85 15.36
C LEU A 192 1.95 24.96 15.36
N LEU A 193 0.73 24.65 14.89
CA LEU A 193 -0.41 25.59 14.95
C LEU A 193 -0.93 25.80 16.38
N SER A 194 -0.80 24.81 17.27
CA SER A 194 -1.03 24.97 18.71
C SER A 194 0.02 25.88 19.36
N ALA A 195 1.29 25.74 18.99
CA ALA A 195 2.38 26.59 19.51
C ALA A 195 2.37 28.02 18.93
N SER A 196 1.66 28.28 17.83
CA SER A 196 1.61 29.60 17.17
C SER A 196 0.22 29.88 16.55
N PRO A 197 -0.84 30.06 17.39
CA PRO A 197 -2.22 30.12 16.92
C PRO A 197 -2.51 31.33 16.00
N GLU A 198 -1.77 32.43 16.10
CA GLU A 198 -1.87 33.59 15.20
C GLU A 198 -1.68 33.21 13.73
N ARG A 199 -0.76 32.27 13.44
CA ARG A 199 -0.46 31.81 12.08
C ARG A 199 -1.64 31.04 11.46
N THR A 200 -2.59 30.54 12.26
CA THR A 200 -3.73 29.76 11.77
C THR A 200 -4.68 30.58 10.90
N SER A 201 -4.82 31.89 11.17
CA SER A 201 -5.63 32.79 10.33
C SER A 201 -5.02 32.89 8.93
N LYS A 202 -3.71 33.19 8.85
CA LYS A 202 -2.95 33.28 7.59
C LYS A 202 -2.97 31.96 6.81
N MET A 203 -2.76 30.83 7.49
CA MET A 203 -2.81 29.50 6.86
C MET A 203 -4.20 29.18 6.28
N ARG A 204 -5.28 29.50 6.99
CA ARG A 204 -6.65 29.27 6.52
C ARG A 204 -7.00 30.13 5.31
N VAL A 205 -6.52 31.38 5.27
CA VAL A 205 -6.70 32.27 4.12
C VAL A 205 -5.86 31.81 2.92
N ALA A 206 -4.62 31.38 3.14
CA ALA A 206 -3.78 30.78 2.10
C ALA A 206 -4.40 29.48 1.53
N TRP A 207 -4.96 28.61 2.38
CA TRP A 207 -5.65 27.39 1.95
C TRP A 207 -6.92 27.70 1.14
N LYS A 208 -7.72 28.69 1.56
CA LYS A 208 -8.87 29.18 0.78
C LYS A 208 -8.44 29.74 -0.58
N TRP A 209 -7.39 30.56 -0.63
CA TRP A 209 -6.83 31.06 -1.89
C TRP A 209 -6.37 29.91 -2.79
N PHE A 210 -5.69 28.89 -2.26
CA PHE A 210 -5.26 27.72 -3.02
C PHE A 210 -6.45 26.95 -3.61
N GLN A 211 -7.51 26.76 -2.81
CA GLN A 211 -8.78 26.17 -3.29
C GLN A 211 -9.46 27.04 -4.36
N ASP A 212 -9.41 28.37 -4.25
CA ASP A 212 -9.95 29.28 -5.25
C ASP A 212 -9.13 29.26 -6.56
N VAL A 213 -7.80 29.14 -6.49
CA VAL A 213 -6.92 28.96 -7.65
C VAL A 213 -7.23 27.63 -8.37
N LEU A 214 -7.33 26.52 -7.62
CA LEU A 214 -7.76 25.21 -8.14
C LEU A 214 -9.14 25.27 -8.82
N LYS A 215 -10.07 26.06 -8.27
CA LYS A 215 -11.41 26.29 -8.82
C LYS A 215 -11.46 27.38 -9.91
N ARG A 216 -10.30 27.90 -10.36
CA ARG A 216 -10.15 29.00 -11.34
C ARG A 216 -10.87 30.31 -10.96
N LYS A 217 -11.10 30.55 -9.66
CA LYS A 217 -11.75 31.75 -9.08
C LYS A 217 -10.76 32.81 -8.57
N ALA A 218 -9.46 32.52 -8.59
CA ALA A 218 -8.40 33.45 -8.21
C ALA A 218 -7.17 33.24 -9.11
N LYS A 219 -6.37 34.29 -9.30
CA LYS A 219 -5.08 34.22 -9.99
C LYS A 219 -3.93 34.10 -8.98
N ILE A 220 -2.78 33.62 -9.45
CA ILE A 220 -1.57 33.46 -8.62
C ILE A 220 -1.08 34.81 -8.09
N SER A 221 -1.26 35.89 -8.88
CA SER A 221 -1.03 37.29 -8.51
C SER A 221 -1.74 37.73 -7.22
N ASP A 222 -2.89 37.14 -6.92
CA ASP A 222 -3.80 37.61 -5.88
C ASP A 222 -3.38 37.15 -4.48
N PHE A 223 -2.30 36.35 -4.38
CA PHE A 223 -1.76 35.85 -3.12
C PHE A 223 -1.34 36.99 -2.20
N LYS A 224 -0.57 37.97 -2.71
CA LYS A 224 -0.07 39.09 -1.91
C LYS A 224 -1.21 39.98 -1.39
N THR A 225 -2.23 40.22 -2.21
CA THR A 225 -3.38 41.04 -1.82
C THR A 225 -4.32 40.34 -0.83
N ARG A 226 -4.51 39.02 -0.92
CA ARG A 226 -5.44 38.30 -0.03
C ARG A 226 -4.80 37.75 1.25
N VAL A 227 -3.54 37.31 1.21
CA VAL A 227 -2.89 36.60 2.32
C VAL A 227 -2.02 37.52 3.20
N ILE A 228 -1.48 38.61 2.63
CA ILE A 228 -0.45 39.44 3.27
C ILE A 228 -1.00 40.79 3.77
N GLN A 229 -2.16 41.27 3.28
CA GLN A 229 -2.74 42.54 3.75
C GLN A 229 -3.06 42.52 5.28
N PRO A 230 -2.45 43.41 6.08
CA PRO A 230 -2.71 43.50 7.51
C PRO A 230 -3.99 44.32 7.75
N ARG A 231 -5.10 43.66 8.05
CA ARG A 231 -6.21 44.35 8.75
C ARG A 231 -5.79 44.51 10.22
N VAL A 232 -5.61 45.74 10.67
CA VAL A 232 -5.40 46.06 12.08
C VAL A 232 -6.72 45.81 12.82
N HIS A 233 -6.85 44.63 13.41
CA HIS A 233 -7.95 44.27 14.27
C HIS A 233 -7.47 44.36 15.72
N TYR A 234 -8.14 45.16 16.53
CA TYR A 234 -7.94 45.21 17.98
C TYR A 234 -8.87 44.22 18.68
N PHE A 235 -8.55 43.85 19.92
CA PHE A 235 -9.43 43.04 20.74
C PHE A 235 -10.54 43.91 21.35
N GLY A 236 -11.61 44.08 20.58
CA GLY A 236 -12.73 44.97 20.89
C GLY A 236 -12.67 46.28 20.09
N GLU A 237 -13.49 47.26 20.49
CA GLU A 237 -13.61 48.56 19.81
C GLU A 237 -12.41 49.49 20.09
N THR A 238 -11.81 49.37 21.29
CA THR A 238 -10.62 50.13 21.68
C THR A 238 -9.46 49.18 21.99
N PRO A 239 -8.22 49.52 21.62
CA PRO A 239 -7.07 48.68 21.94
C PRO A 239 -6.95 48.41 23.43
N ASN A 240 -6.52 47.20 23.80
CA ASN A 240 -6.12 46.88 25.16
C ASN A 240 -4.59 46.78 25.24
N ILE A 241 -3.95 47.72 25.96
CA ILE A 241 -2.48 47.78 26.06
C ILE A 241 -1.86 46.65 26.89
N LEU A 242 -2.65 45.94 27.69
CA LEU A 242 -2.20 44.78 28.46
C LEU A 242 -2.01 43.57 27.53
N ILE A 243 -2.94 43.37 26.59
CA ILE A 243 -2.85 42.36 25.53
C ILE A 243 -1.65 42.66 24.62
N TYR A 244 -0.71 41.72 24.53
CA TYR A 244 0.50 41.84 23.70
C TYR A 244 0.17 42.16 22.23
N GLU A 245 -0.78 41.43 21.64
CA GLU A 245 -1.13 41.57 20.21
C GLU A 245 -1.63 42.97 19.88
N ASP A 246 -2.32 43.64 20.80
CA ASP A 246 -2.80 45.01 20.62
C ASP A 246 -1.73 46.04 20.93
N ARG A 247 -0.95 45.84 22.00
CA ARG A 247 0.18 46.71 22.37
C ARG A 247 1.17 46.91 21.23
N VAL A 248 1.52 45.87 20.47
CA VAL A 248 2.48 45.96 19.35
C VAL A 248 1.95 46.72 18.13
N LYS A 249 0.65 47.03 18.06
CA LYS A 249 -0.02 47.77 16.98
C LYS A 249 -0.13 49.28 17.26
N ILE A 250 0.52 49.79 18.32
CA ILE A 250 0.32 51.15 18.88
C ILE A 250 1.67 51.88 18.97
N SER A 251 1.70 53.19 18.69
CA SER A 251 2.92 54.00 18.86
C SER A 251 3.28 54.23 20.33
N LYS A 252 4.54 54.53 20.62
CA LYS A 252 5.05 54.74 21.97
C LYS A 252 4.30 55.84 22.73
N GLU A 253 3.97 56.93 22.04
CA GLU A 253 3.30 58.11 22.57
C GLU A 253 1.84 57.81 22.91
N ARG A 254 1.16 57.04 22.04
CA ARG A 254 -0.22 56.60 22.25
C ARG A 254 -0.31 55.57 23.38
N TYR A 255 0.64 54.64 23.45
CA TYR A 255 0.76 53.68 24.55
C TYR A 255 0.95 54.39 25.90
N TRP A 256 1.84 55.39 25.97
CA TRP A 256 2.06 56.16 27.20
C TRP A 256 0.79 56.86 27.69
N ARG A 257 0.06 57.57 26.81
CA ARG A 257 -1.22 58.21 27.16
C ARG A 257 -2.24 57.20 27.67
N MET A 258 -2.48 56.13 26.92
CA MET A 258 -3.43 55.08 27.31
C MET A 258 -3.06 54.42 28.66
N MET A 259 -1.78 54.31 28.98
CA MET A 259 -1.34 53.82 30.29
C MET A 259 -1.65 54.81 31.42
N GLN A 260 -1.48 56.12 31.19
CA GLN A 260 -1.89 57.15 32.15
C GLN A 260 -3.42 57.15 32.35
N ASP A 261 -4.19 57.06 31.26
CA ASP A 261 -5.66 57.02 31.30
C ASP A 261 -6.17 55.82 32.11
N ILE A 262 -5.65 54.61 31.85
CA ILE A 262 -6.03 53.39 32.58
C ILE A 262 -5.60 53.46 34.05
N MET A 263 -4.40 54.00 34.37
CA MET A 263 -3.96 54.13 35.77
C MET A 263 -4.73 55.19 36.57
N ALA A 264 -5.41 56.13 35.91
CA ALA A 264 -6.21 57.16 36.58
C ALA A 264 -7.52 56.61 37.17
N ASP A 265 -8.02 55.48 36.66
CA ASP A 265 -9.34 54.94 37.00
C ASP A 265 -9.30 53.42 37.26
N ARG A 266 -9.68 53.02 38.48
CA ARG A 266 -9.70 51.61 38.91
C ARG A 266 -10.70 50.76 38.12
N GLU A 267 -11.81 51.33 37.67
CA GLU A 267 -12.80 50.58 36.89
C GLU A 267 -12.23 50.22 35.52
N GLN A 268 -11.53 51.16 34.87
CA GLN A 268 -10.80 50.89 33.63
C GLN A 268 -9.68 49.87 33.78
N VAL A 269 -8.93 49.86 34.91
CA VAL A 269 -7.96 48.79 35.22
C VAL A 269 -8.67 47.42 35.22
N TYR A 270 -9.75 47.27 35.98
CA TYR A 270 -10.46 45.99 36.09
C TYR A 270 -11.16 45.57 34.79
N HIS A 271 -11.65 46.52 33.98
CA HIS A 271 -12.19 46.25 32.65
C HIS A 271 -11.09 45.70 31.72
N LYS A 272 -9.96 46.40 31.60
CA LYS A 272 -8.88 45.99 30.70
C LYS A 272 -8.20 44.70 31.16
N MET A 273 -8.14 44.43 32.46
CA MET A 273 -7.71 43.13 33.00
C MET A 273 -8.71 42.01 32.70
N SER A 274 -10.02 42.28 32.76
CA SER A 274 -11.06 41.31 32.36
C SER A 274 -10.97 40.96 30.87
N ASP A 275 -10.80 41.96 30.01
CA ASP A 275 -10.60 41.78 28.57
C ASP A 275 -9.38 40.89 28.27
N GLU A 276 -8.25 41.15 28.94
CA GLU A 276 -7.03 40.35 28.76
C GLU A 276 -7.20 38.90 29.25
N LEU A 277 -7.82 38.70 30.41
CA LEU A 277 -8.09 37.37 30.94
C LEU A 277 -9.02 36.56 30.01
N TYR A 278 -10.04 37.20 29.44
CA TYR A 278 -10.92 36.59 28.44
C TYR A 278 -10.17 36.25 27.13
N TRP A 279 -9.28 37.14 26.67
CA TRP A 279 -8.41 36.89 25.52
C TRP A 279 -7.46 35.70 25.73
N LEU A 280 -6.86 35.58 26.91
CA LEU A 280 -6.01 34.43 27.28
C LEU A 280 -6.78 33.12 27.19
N GLY A 281 -7.98 33.04 27.79
CA GLY A 281 -8.84 31.86 27.69
C GLY A 281 -9.26 31.52 26.25
N LEU A 282 -9.51 32.51 25.40
CA LEU A 282 -9.75 32.31 23.96
C LEU A 282 -8.53 31.75 23.23
N ILE A 283 -7.31 32.15 23.62
CA ILE A 283 -6.07 31.57 23.07
C ILE A 283 -5.84 30.16 23.59
N ALA A 284 -6.01 29.91 24.89
CA ALA A 284 -5.89 28.57 25.47
C ALA A 284 -6.83 27.58 24.75
N ASN A 285 -8.09 27.95 24.55
CA ASN A 285 -9.05 27.15 23.77
C ASN A 285 -8.57 26.89 22.33
N LYS A 286 -8.02 27.89 21.62
CA LYS A 286 -7.44 27.70 20.28
C LYS A 286 -6.26 26.72 20.32
N GLN A 287 -5.33 26.85 21.27
CA GLN A 287 -4.19 25.96 21.41
C GLN A 287 -4.65 24.53 21.69
N PHE A 288 -5.46 24.31 22.73
CA PHE A 288 -6.00 22.99 23.08
C PHE A 288 -6.79 22.35 21.93
N LYS A 289 -7.53 23.13 21.13
CA LYS A 289 -8.22 22.61 19.94
C LYS A 289 -7.25 22.08 18.88
N TYR A 290 -6.19 22.81 18.54
CA TYR A 290 -5.18 22.32 17.59
C TYR A 290 -4.36 21.18 18.15
N LEU A 291 -4.02 21.21 19.43
CA LEU A 291 -3.36 20.11 20.14
C LEU A 291 -4.21 18.83 20.11
N ASN A 292 -5.52 18.92 20.34
CA ASN A 292 -6.43 17.78 20.22
C ASN A 292 -6.52 17.25 18.78
N MET A 293 -6.47 18.11 17.76
CA MET A 293 -6.38 17.69 16.35
C MET A 293 -5.05 16.99 16.05
N SER A 294 -3.94 17.46 16.63
CA SER A 294 -2.62 16.83 16.55
C SER A 294 -2.65 15.40 17.12
N TYR A 295 -3.18 15.23 18.34
CA TYR A 295 -3.33 13.92 18.97
C TYR A 295 -4.26 12.99 18.19
N ALA A 296 -5.38 13.52 17.66
CA ALA A 296 -6.32 12.73 16.86
C ALA A 296 -5.68 12.22 15.55
N ALA A 297 -4.95 13.09 14.84
CA ALA A 297 -4.24 12.73 13.61
C ALA A 297 -3.20 11.61 13.85
N PHE A 298 -2.38 11.75 14.90
CA PHE A 298 -1.39 10.73 15.27
C PHE A 298 -2.04 9.40 15.69
N ARG A 299 -3.02 9.44 16.61
CA ARG A 299 -3.66 8.24 17.15
C ARG A 299 -4.39 7.43 16.07
N TRP A 300 -5.16 8.08 15.22
CA TRP A 300 -5.87 7.40 14.13
C TRP A 300 -4.93 6.97 13.00
N GLY A 301 -3.87 7.75 12.75
CA GLY A 301 -2.82 7.39 11.80
C GLY A 301 -2.07 6.12 12.16
N LEU A 302 -1.62 6.02 13.42
CA LEU A 302 -0.97 4.83 13.97
C LEU A 302 -1.86 3.59 13.82
N LEU A 303 -3.14 3.70 14.19
CA LEU A 303 -4.11 2.59 14.05
C LEU A 303 -4.32 2.19 12.58
N ALA A 304 -4.48 3.18 11.68
CA ALA A 304 -4.66 2.92 10.26
C ALA A 304 -3.43 2.23 9.64
N SER A 305 -2.20 2.63 10.02
CA SER A 305 -0.98 1.95 9.56
C SER A 305 -0.87 0.51 10.07
N LEU A 306 -1.29 0.23 11.31
CA LEU A 306 -1.29 -1.12 11.86
C LEU A 306 -2.28 -2.03 11.12
N VAL A 307 -3.49 -1.53 10.86
CA VAL A 307 -4.51 -2.27 10.08
C VAL A 307 -4.05 -2.50 8.64
N ALA A 308 -3.43 -1.50 8.01
CA ALA A 308 -2.85 -1.64 6.66
C ALA A 308 -1.74 -2.70 6.64
N PHE A 309 -0.85 -2.73 7.64
CA PHE A 309 0.21 -3.73 7.74
C PHE A 309 -0.34 -5.15 7.86
N ILE A 310 -1.31 -5.36 8.77
CA ILE A 310 -1.97 -6.66 8.92
C ILE A 310 -2.64 -7.06 7.62
N GLY A 311 -3.42 -6.16 7.00
CA GLY A 311 -4.13 -6.45 5.74
C GLY A 311 -3.19 -6.85 4.60
N VAL A 312 -2.09 -6.11 4.38
CA VAL A 312 -1.11 -6.44 3.34
C VAL A 312 -0.44 -7.80 3.61
N LYS A 313 -0.20 -8.17 4.88
CA LYS A 313 0.43 -9.45 5.22
C LYS A 313 -0.53 -10.64 5.18
N THR A 314 -1.82 -10.45 5.46
CA THR A 314 -2.81 -11.56 5.52
C THR A 314 -3.58 -11.77 4.23
N LEU A 315 -3.85 -10.73 3.42
CA LEU A 315 -4.60 -10.89 2.15
C LEU A 315 -4.01 -11.93 1.21
N PRO A 316 -2.69 -11.99 0.95
CA PRO A 316 -2.11 -12.99 0.05
C PRO A 316 -2.31 -14.42 0.54
N ALA A 317 -2.26 -14.65 1.85
CA ALA A 317 -2.44 -15.98 2.46
C ALA A 317 -3.91 -16.44 2.48
N VAL A 318 -4.87 -15.52 2.35
CA VAL A 318 -6.32 -15.81 2.36
C VAL A 318 -6.91 -15.84 0.94
N ILE A 319 -6.21 -15.30 -0.07
CA ILE A 319 -6.63 -15.25 -1.47
C ILE A 319 -5.57 -15.96 -2.34
N PRO A 320 -5.70 -17.29 -2.55
CA PRO A 320 -4.70 -18.09 -3.27
C PRO A 320 -4.35 -17.57 -4.67
N SER A 321 -5.30 -16.95 -5.37
CA SER A 321 -5.07 -16.40 -6.72
C SER A 321 -4.07 -15.23 -6.74
N MET A 322 -3.91 -14.47 -5.65
CA MET A 322 -2.86 -13.44 -5.58
C MET A 322 -1.48 -14.03 -5.32
N GLN A 323 -1.39 -15.13 -4.57
CA GLN A 323 -0.14 -15.87 -4.40
C GLN A 323 0.28 -16.54 -5.72
N ALA A 324 -0.63 -17.26 -6.39
CA ALA A 324 -0.38 -17.87 -7.69
C ALA A 324 0.09 -16.86 -8.75
N ASN A 325 -0.50 -15.66 -8.79
CA ASN A 325 -0.05 -14.59 -9.70
C ASN A 325 1.37 -14.08 -9.39
N LYS A 326 1.79 -14.06 -8.12
CA LYS A 326 3.14 -13.66 -7.74
C LYS A 326 4.15 -14.75 -8.06
N GLU A 327 3.83 -16.00 -7.73
CA GLU A 327 4.66 -17.16 -8.06
C GLU A 327 4.82 -17.33 -9.57
N ALA A 328 3.74 -17.18 -10.37
CA ALA A 328 3.83 -17.20 -11.83
C ALA A 328 4.71 -16.08 -12.40
N ALA A 329 4.74 -14.89 -11.77
CA ALA A 329 5.63 -13.80 -12.16
C ALA A 329 7.11 -14.07 -11.83
N GLU A 330 7.38 -14.74 -10.70
CA GLU A 330 8.73 -15.17 -10.32
C GLU A 330 9.23 -16.34 -11.19
N LEU A 331 8.38 -17.34 -11.44
CA LEU A 331 8.65 -18.49 -12.32
C LEU A 331 8.97 -18.05 -13.76
N ARG A 332 8.27 -17.05 -14.29
CA ARG A 332 8.54 -16.53 -15.64
C ARG A 332 9.93 -15.91 -15.77
N ASN A 333 10.50 -15.38 -14.69
CA ASN A 333 11.86 -14.84 -14.69
C ASN A 333 12.95 -15.93 -14.74
N VAL A 334 12.61 -17.18 -14.42
CA VAL A 334 13.49 -18.37 -14.56
C VAL A 334 13.11 -19.27 -15.75
N GLY A 335 12.30 -18.76 -16.68
CA GLY A 335 11.90 -19.46 -17.92
C GLY A 335 10.71 -20.42 -17.79
N ILE A 336 10.10 -20.53 -16.60
CA ILE A 336 8.93 -21.39 -16.37
C ILE A 336 7.65 -20.59 -16.58
N ASN A 337 6.76 -21.12 -17.41
CA ASN A 337 5.45 -20.54 -17.68
C ASN A 337 4.35 -21.40 -17.08
N THR A 338 3.17 -20.81 -16.88
CA THR A 338 1.94 -21.52 -16.50
C THR A 338 0.98 -21.57 -17.69
N PHE A 339 0.20 -22.64 -17.81
CA PHE A 339 -0.90 -22.70 -18.76
C PHE A 339 -2.06 -21.76 -18.37
N LYS A 340 -3.10 -21.73 -19.21
CA LYS A 340 -4.33 -20.94 -18.95
C LYS A 340 -5.57 -21.81 -18.71
N GLY A 341 -5.68 -22.99 -19.32
CA GLY A 341 -6.75 -23.97 -19.08
C GLY A 341 -6.31 -25.45 -19.09
N VAL A 342 -5.01 -25.74 -19.28
CA VAL A 342 -4.42 -27.08 -19.07
C VAL A 342 -4.04 -27.25 -17.60
N PHE A 343 -4.44 -28.38 -17.01
CA PHE A 343 -4.30 -28.65 -15.57
C PHE A 343 -3.37 -29.81 -15.26
N GLU A 344 -3.57 -30.96 -15.89
CA GLU A 344 -2.92 -32.22 -15.51
C GLU A 344 -2.35 -32.90 -16.78
N PRO A 345 -1.30 -32.33 -17.44
CA PRO A 345 -0.81 -32.77 -18.75
C PRO A 345 0.18 -33.93 -18.66
N SER A 346 -0.22 -35.10 -19.17
CA SER A 346 0.61 -36.32 -19.15
C SER A 346 1.47 -36.47 -20.40
N ALA A 347 1.01 -36.00 -21.57
CA ALA A 347 1.69 -36.19 -22.85
C ALA A 347 1.50 -35.03 -23.82
N VAL A 348 2.49 -34.78 -24.68
CA VAL A 348 2.44 -33.73 -25.72
C VAL A 348 3.03 -34.24 -27.03
N GLN A 349 2.49 -33.77 -28.16
CA GLN A 349 3.09 -33.93 -29.47
C GLN A 349 2.77 -32.75 -30.41
N GLN A 350 3.77 -32.26 -31.16
CA GLN A 350 3.52 -31.26 -32.21
C GLN A 350 2.88 -31.86 -33.47
N LEU A 351 1.77 -31.25 -33.89
CA LEU A 351 1.02 -31.55 -35.10
C LEU A 351 1.71 -31.01 -36.37
N PRO A 352 1.41 -31.56 -37.56
CA PRO A 352 2.00 -31.09 -38.82
C PRO A 352 1.72 -29.62 -39.18
N ASP A 353 0.68 -29.01 -38.58
CA ASP A 353 0.34 -27.59 -38.74
C ASP A 353 1.06 -26.66 -37.73
N GLY A 354 1.88 -27.22 -36.85
CA GLY A 354 2.67 -26.49 -35.84
C GLY A 354 2.00 -26.33 -34.48
N ARG A 355 0.71 -26.65 -34.34
CA ARG A 355 0.02 -26.67 -33.03
C ARG A 355 0.47 -27.86 -32.19
N LEU A 356 0.32 -27.77 -30.88
CA LEU A 356 0.54 -28.89 -29.97
C LEU A 356 -0.79 -29.58 -29.68
N LEU A 357 -0.76 -30.91 -29.67
CA LEU A 357 -1.75 -31.74 -29.01
C LEU A 357 -1.19 -32.12 -27.64
N VAL A 358 -1.92 -31.78 -26.58
CA VAL A 358 -1.65 -32.19 -25.19
C VAL A 358 -2.76 -33.14 -24.77
N MET A 359 -2.43 -34.20 -24.04
CA MET A 359 -3.41 -35.03 -23.35
C MET A 359 -3.36 -34.78 -21.85
N GLU A 360 -4.53 -34.83 -21.22
CA GLU A 360 -4.70 -34.65 -19.77
C GLU A 360 -5.42 -35.87 -19.15
N ASP A 361 -5.19 -36.13 -17.86
CA ASP A 361 -5.85 -37.22 -17.12
C ASP A 361 -7.38 -37.05 -17.06
N GLU A 362 -7.85 -35.81 -16.83
CA GLU A 362 -9.28 -35.52 -16.67
C GLU A 362 -10.07 -35.70 -17.98
N SER A 363 -10.91 -36.72 -17.96
CA SER A 363 -11.79 -37.16 -19.04
C SER A 363 -12.66 -36.12 -19.74
N SER A 364 -13.02 -35.03 -19.07
CA SER A 364 -13.80 -33.93 -19.64
C SER A 364 -12.96 -32.95 -20.47
N ARG A 365 -11.63 -33.00 -20.33
CA ARG A 365 -10.62 -32.29 -21.14
C ARG A 365 -9.48 -33.24 -21.54
N ALA A 366 -9.81 -34.47 -21.95
CA ALA A 366 -8.83 -35.50 -22.25
C ALA A 366 -7.81 -35.12 -23.36
N ALA A 367 -8.11 -34.10 -24.18
CA ALA A 367 -7.25 -33.61 -25.25
C ALA A 367 -7.42 -32.10 -25.46
N SER A 368 -6.29 -31.38 -25.46
CA SER A 368 -6.22 -29.91 -25.51
C SER A 368 -5.25 -29.47 -26.62
N ILE A 369 -5.64 -28.47 -27.41
CA ILE A 369 -4.91 -27.94 -28.58
C ILE A 369 -4.34 -26.57 -28.24
N LEU A 370 -3.02 -26.49 -28.29
CA LEU A 370 -2.29 -25.27 -27.99
C LEU A 370 -1.62 -24.71 -29.23
N SER A 371 -1.64 -23.39 -29.37
CA SER A 371 -0.90 -22.64 -30.38
C SER A 371 0.13 -21.73 -29.71
N PHE A 372 1.30 -21.57 -30.32
CA PHE A 372 2.27 -20.57 -29.86
C PHE A 372 1.79 -19.16 -30.22
N GLY A 373 1.64 -18.31 -29.21
CA GLY A 373 1.40 -16.88 -29.36
C GLY A 373 2.64 -16.13 -29.85
N PRO A 374 2.50 -14.85 -30.26
CA PRO A 374 3.61 -14.06 -30.79
C PRO A 374 4.77 -13.83 -29.80
N ASP A 375 4.49 -13.95 -28.50
CA ASP A 375 5.44 -13.85 -27.39
C ASP A 375 6.05 -15.20 -26.96
N GLY A 376 5.71 -16.29 -27.66
CA GLY A 376 6.12 -17.65 -27.32
C GLY A 376 5.28 -18.33 -26.24
N THR A 377 4.26 -17.66 -25.67
CA THR A 377 3.35 -18.30 -24.73
C THR A 377 2.40 -19.27 -25.42
N LEU A 378 1.93 -20.31 -24.72
CA LEU A 378 0.93 -21.22 -25.24
C LEU A 378 -0.49 -20.68 -25.00
N VAL A 379 -1.33 -20.77 -26.04
CA VAL A 379 -2.73 -20.33 -26.07
C VAL A 379 -3.60 -21.50 -26.51
N GLU A 380 -4.62 -21.78 -25.72
CA GLU A 380 -5.58 -22.88 -25.86
C GLU A 380 -6.74 -22.50 -26.79
N ASP A 381 -7.39 -23.51 -27.40
CA ASP A 381 -8.55 -23.37 -28.28
C ASP A 381 -9.67 -24.29 -27.79
N ASP A 382 -10.39 -23.85 -26.74
CA ASP A 382 -11.50 -24.58 -26.09
C ASP A 382 -12.51 -25.19 -27.09
N ALA A 383 -12.67 -24.55 -28.25
CA ALA A 383 -13.57 -24.97 -29.32
C ALA A 383 -12.97 -26.10 -30.19
N ALA A 384 -11.65 -26.10 -30.43
CA ALA A 384 -10.94 -27.26 -30.96
C ALA A 384 -10.99 -28.44 -30.00
N ASP A 385 -10.77 -28.20 -28.71
CA ASP A 385 -10.65 -29.22 -27.66
C ASP A 385 -11.97 -29.98 -27.51
N THR A 386 -13.06 -29.24 -27.35
CA THR A 386 -14.43 -29.76 -27.35
C THR A 386 -14.73 -30.59 -28.61
N ARG A 387 -14.17 -30.22 -29.77
CA ARG A 387 -14.41 -30.92 -31.04
C ARG A 387 -13.58 -32.19 -31.16
N ILE A 388 -12.33 -32.19 -30.69
CA ILE A 388 -11.43 -33.34 -30.70
C ILE A 388 -11.86 -34.38 -29.67
N VAL A 389 -12.18 -33.98 -28.44
CA VAL A 389 -12.72 -34.88 -27.40
C VAL A 389 -13.98 -35.59 -27.90
N ARG A 390 -14.90 -34.87 -28.57
CA ARG A 390 -16.07 -35.49 -29.23
C ARG A 390 -15.68 -36.36 -30.43
N GLY A 391 -14.63 -36.00 -31.16
CA GLY A 391 -14.09 -36.73 -32.31
C GLY A 391 -13.61 -38.14 -31.98
N PHE A 392 -13.18 -38.40 -30.74
CA PHE A 392 -12.82 -39.74 -30.29
C PHE A 392 -14.00 -40.72 -30.18
N LYS A 393 -15.25 -40.23 -30.16
CA LYS A 393 -16.49 -41.04 -30.09
C LYS A 393 -16.61 -42.02 -28.92
N ARG A 394 -15.68 -41.95 -27.96
CA ARG A 394 -15.68 -42.66 -26.68
C ARG A 394 -15.19 -41.69 -25.60
N LYS A 395 -15.49 -41.99 -24.35
CA LYS A 395 -14.85 -41.32 -23.22
C LYS A 395 -13.40 -41.82 -23.14
N LEU A 396 -12.43 -40.91 -23.23
CA LEU A 396 -11.05 -41.18 -22.84
C LEU A 396 -10.85 -40.58 -21.45
N SER A 397 -10.00 -41.20 -20.64
CA SER A 397 -9.47 -40.68 -19.38
C SER A 397 -8.13 -41.36 -19.13
N ASP A 398 -7.29 -40.77 -18.28
CA ASP A 398 -6.01 -41.36 -17.91
C ASP A 398 -5.16 -41.62 -19.18
N LEU A 399 -4.98 -40.59 -20.01
CA LEU A 399 -4.11 -40.65 -21.19
C LEU A 399 -2.67 -40.42 -20.75
N GLU A 400 -1.79 -41.40 -20.99
CA GLU A 400 -0.45 -41.40 -20.40
C GLU A 400 0.65 -41.01 -21.42
N GLY A 401 0.48 -41.37 -22.70
CA GLY A 401 1.55 -41.22 -23.69
C GLY A 401 1.07 -40.91 -25.11
N LEU A 402 1.88 -40.16 -25.86
CA LEU A 402 1.67 -39.78 -27.26
C LEU A 402 2.92 -39.96 -28.10
N THR A 403 2.76 -40.35 -29.37
CA THR A 403 3.82 -40.24 -30.38
C THR A 403 3.27 -40.17 -31.80
N ARG A 404 4.06 -39.73 -32.79
CA ARG A 404 3.63 -39.51 -34.18
C ARG A 404 4.56 -40.20 -35.18
N ASP A 405 3.98 -40.92 -36.15
CA ASP A 405 4.73 -41.52 -37.24
C ASP A 405 5.04 -40.56 -38.41
N ASN A 406 5.89 -41.04 -39.31
CA ASN A 406 6.29 -40.37 -40.55
C ASN A 406 5.11 -40.10 -41.51
N GLU A 407 4.00 -40.85 -41.41
CA GLU A 407 2.77 -40.63 -42.19
C GLU A 407 1.82 -39.62 -41.53
N GLY A 408 2.19 -39.09 -40.34
CA GLY A 408 1.41 -38.13 -39.58
C GLY A 408 0.27 -38.74 -38.77
N TYR A 409 0.23 -40.06 -38.57
CA TYR A 409 -0.66 -40.66 -37.58
C TYR A 409 -0.09 -40.49 -36.18
N ILE A 410 -0.98 -40.26 -35.24
CA ILE A 410 -0.69 -40.17 -33.81
C ILE A 410 -1.11 -41.50 -33.19
N TYR A 411 -0.23 -42.04 -32.36
CA TYR A 411 -0.50 -43.16 -31.45
C TYR A 411 -0.66 -42.57 -30.06
N ALA A 412 -1.64 -43.06 -29.31
CA ALA A 412 -1.86 -42.65 -27.92
C ALA A 412 -2.08 -43.88 -27.06
N THR A 413 -1.62 -43.84 -25.81
CA THR A 413 -1.87 -44.88 -24.81
C THR A 413 -2.62 -44.29 -23.63
N THR A 414 -3.65 -44.97 -23.15
CA THR A 414 -4.29 -44.71 -21.86
C THR A 414 -3.73 -45.60 -20.76
N SER A 415 -4.17 -45.40 -19.52
CA SER A 415 -3.65 -46.10 -18.35
C SER A 415 -3.97 -47.59 -18.39
N HIS A 416 -2.91 -48.39 -18.28
CA HIS A 416 -3.02 -49.85 -18.15
C HIS A 416 -2.95 -50.30 -16.69
N SER A 417 -2.85 -49.35 -15.76
CA SER A 417 -2.75 -49.58 -14.32
C SER A 417 -4.03 -50.22 -13.75
N ARG A 418 -3.85 -51.11 -12.77
CA ARG A 418 -4.96 -51.77 -12.06
C ARG A 418 -5.43 -50.91 -10.89
N THR A 419 -6.70 -51.07 -10.49
CA THR A 419 -7.23 -50.40 -9.30
C THR A 419 -6.50 -50.82 -8.02
N ARG A 420 -6.73 -50.11 -6.91
CA ARG A 420 -6.20 -50.50 -5.59
C ARG A 420 -6.65 -51.89 -5.12
N GLU A 421 -7.74 -52.44 -5.66
CA GLU A 421 -8.16 -53.83 -5.43
C GLU A 421 -7.52 -54.85 -6.40
N GLY A 422 -6.63 -54.42 -7.30
CA GLY A 422 -6.01 -55.27 -8.32
C GLY A 422 -6.89 -55.59 -9.54
N LEU A 423 -7.96 -54.83 -9.75
CA LEU A 423 -8.91 -55.03 -10.85
C LEU A 423 -8.47 -54.26 -12.11
N ARG A 424 -8.68 -54.89 -13.27
CA ARG A 424 -8.48 -54.25 -14.60
C ARG A 424 -9.64 -53.33 -14.95
N ARG A 425 -9.39 -52.37 -15.85
CA ARG A 425 -10.37 -51.39 -16.34
C ARG A 425 -10.37 -51.37 -17.87
N PRO A 426 -11.12 -52.27 -18.53
CA PRO A 426 -11.22 -52.32 -19.99
C PRO A 426 -11.79 -51.05 -20.64
N ASP A 427 -12.38 -50.14 -19.85
CA ASP A 427 -12.80 -48.79 -20.23
C ASP A 427 -11.64 -47.77 -20.30
N ARG A 428 -10.44 -48.17 -19.84
CA ARG A 428 -9.21 -47.38 -19.83
C ARG A 428 -8.02 -48.08 -20.49
N GLU A 429 -8.13 -49.34 -20.88
CA GLU A 429 -7.03 -50.10 -21.51
C GLU A 429 -7.08 -49.97 -23.05
N HIS A 430 -6.58 -48.86 -23.57
CA HIS A 430 -6.65 -48.51 -24.99
C HIS A 430 -5.30 -48.03 -25.54
N LEU A 431 -4.78 -48.75 -26.54
CA LEU A 431 -3.82 -48.17 -27.48
C LEU A 431 -4.60 -47.65 -28.70
N LEU A 432 -4.45 -46.38 -29.04
CA LEU A 432 -5.19 -45.70 -30.12
C LEU A 432 -4.26 -45.34 -31.27
N ARG A 433 -4.83 -45.27 -32.49
CA ARG A 433 -4.17 -44.69 -33.67
C ARG A 433 -5.16 -43.82 -34.44
N PHE A 434 -4.79 -42.59 -34.75
CA PHE A 434 -5.66 -41.63 -35.43
C PHE A 434 -4.87 -40.55 -36.19
N LYS A 435 -5.57 -39.69 -36.92
CA LYS A 435 -5.06 -38.45 -37.51
C LYS A 435 -5.85 -37.26 -37.00
N ILE A 436 -5.19 -36.13 -36.81
CA ILE A 436 -5.85 -34.83 -36.65
C ILE A 436 -5.74 -34.07 -37.96
N GLN A 437 -6.88 -33.62 -38.49
CA GLN A 437 -6.97 -32.78 -39.68
C GLN A 437 -7.82 -31.56 -39.36
N GLY A 438 -7.19 -30.38 -39.26
CA GLY A 438 -7.81 -29.22 -38.66
C GLY A 438 -8.19 -29.53 -37.20
N ASN A 439 -9.48 -29.45 -36.88
CA ASN A 439 -9.99 -29.75 -35.53
C ASN A 439 -10.83 -31.05 -35.51
N ASP A 440 -10.68 -31.94 -36.50
CA ASP A 440 -11.37 -33.23 -36.55
C ASP A 440 -10.39 -34.41 -36.34
N VAL A 441 -10.79 -35.35 -35.48
CA VAL A 441 -10.17 -36.68 -35.40
C VAL A 441 -10.65 -37.54 -36.59
N ARG A 442 -9.70 -38.12 -37.32
CA ARG A 442 -9.91 -38.94 -38.53
C ARG A 442 -9.20 -40.28 -38.37
N GLU A 443 -9.71 -41.30 -39.08
CA GLU A 443 -9.08 -42.63 -39.17
C GLU A 443 -8.77 -43.29 -37.81
N LEU A 444 -9.60 -42.99 -36.79
CA LEU A 444 -9.47 -43.54 -35.45
C LEU A 444 -9.70 -45.07 -35.43
N SER A 445 -8.69 -45.78 -34.93
CA SER A 445 -8.71 -47.21 -34.64
C SER A 445 -8.15 -47.44 -33.23
N SER A 446 -8.52 -48.56 -32.59
CA SER A 446 -8.05 -48.94 -31.26
C SER A 446 -7.60 -50.39 -31.19
N PHE A 447 -6.64 -50.66 -30.31
CA PHE A 447 -6.15 -51.98 -29.95
C PHE A 447 -6.30 -52.13 -28.43
N ASP A 448 -7.40 -52.77 -28.03
CA ASP A 448 -7.92 -52.74 -26.66
C ASP A 448 -7.54 -54.01 -25.84
N THR A 449 -6.67 -54.87 -26.39
CA THR A 449 -6.25 -56.16 -25.78
C THR A 449 -4.73 -56.23 -25.56
N LEU A 450 -4.07 -55.09 -25.37
CA LEU A 450 -2.61 -55.01 -25.23
C LEU A 450 -2.12 -55.79 -24.00
N VAL A 451 -2.72 -55.57 -22.83
CA VAL A 451 -2.34 -56.25 -21.56
C VAL A 451 -2.54 -57.76 -21.66
N ASP A 452 -3.65 -58.23 -22.25
CA ASP A 452 -3.85 -59.67 -22.49
C ASP A 452 -2.76 -60.25 -23.39
N THR A 453 -2.27 -59.47 -24.36
CA THR A 453 -1.21 -59.91 -25.27
C THR A 453 0.15 -59.92 -24.56
N LEU A 454 0.43 -58.96 -23.68
CA LEU A 454 1.65 -58.94 -22.85
C LEU A 454 1.67 -60.13 -21.88
N GLU A 455 0.57 -60.41 -21.18
CA GLU A 455 0.46 -61.54 -20.23
C GLU A 455 0.58 -62.91 -20.92
N ASN A 456 0.08 -63.05 -22.15
CA ASN A 456 -0.05 -64.36 -22.82
C ASN A 456 0.95 -64.63 -23.96
N SER A 457 1.75 -63.65 -24.41
CA SER A 457 2.68 -63.85 -25.52
C SER A 457 3.90 -64.69 -25.15
N GLU A 458 3.96 -65.92 -25.67
CA GLU A 458 5.13 -66.81 -25.54
C GLU A 458 6.39 -66.23 -26.23
N GLN A 459 6.22 -65.46 -27.30
CA GLN A 459 7.31 -64.72 -27.95
C GLN A 459 7.94 -63.69 -27.00
N LEU A 460 7.11 -62.92 -26.30
CA LEU A 460 7.58 -61.94 -25.31
C LEU A 460 8.26 -62.62 -24.11
N LYS A 461 7.66 -63.70 -23.58
CA LYS A 461 8.25 -64.50 -22.48
C LYS A 461 9.62 -65.07 -22.88
N ALA A 462 9.77 -65.53 -24.12
CA ALA A 462 11.05 -66.02 -24.64
C ALA A 462 12.10 -64.90 -24.78
N LEU A 463 11.72 -63.71 -25.29
CA LEU A 463 12.60 -62.54 -25.38
C LEU A 463 13.10 -62.08 -24.01
N ILE A 464 12.18 -61.88 -23.05
CA ILE A 464 12.52 -61.47 -21.68
C ILE A 464 13.45 -62.50 -21.03
N LYS A 465 13.11 -63.79 -21.09
CA LYS A 465 13.96 -64.85 -20.56
C LYS A 465 15.33 -64.93 -21.23
N GLY A 466 15.41 -64.63 -22.52
CA GLY A 466 16.68 -64.54 -23.25
C GLY A 466 17.58 -63.38 -22.79
N LYS A 467 16.99 -62.32 -22.22
CA LYS A 467 17.70 -61.12 -21.75
C LYS A 467 18.07 -61.18 -20.27
N ILE A 468 17.13 -61.54 -19.40
CA ILE A 468 17.28 -61.51 -17.93
C ILE A 468 17.29 -62.89 -17.26
N GLY A 469 17.23 -63.99 -18.03
CA GLY A 469 17.28 -65.37 -17.51
C GLY A 469 16.00 -65.86 -16.82
N THR A 470 15.02 -64.99 -16.59
CA THR A 470 13.74 -65.27 -15.91
C THR A 470 12.55 -64.67 -16.67
N TYR A 471 11.34 -64.94 -16.22
CA TYR A 471 10.12 -64.28 -16.69
C TYR A 471 9.76 -63.08 -15.81
N LEU A 472 9.01 -62.13 -16.37
CA LEU A 472 8.46 -60.97 -15.67
C LEU A 472 6.94 -61.09 -15.58
N ASP A 473 6.34 -60.66 -14.47
CA ASP A 473 4.88 -60.66 -14.27
C ASP A 473 4.28 -59.33 -14.73
N PHE A 474 3.28 -59.38 -15.60
CA PHE A 474 2.61 -58.21 -16.17
C PHE A 474 1.35 -57.78 -15.40
N LYS A 475 1.05 -58.39 -14.24
CA LYS A 475 -0.09 -57.96 -13.40
C LYS A 475 -0.04 -56.48 -13.01
N SER A 476 1.13 -55.92 -12.76
CA SER A 476 1.31 -54.50 -12.44
C SER A 476 1.68 -53.64 -13.66
N THR A 477 1.23 -54.01 -14.87
CA THR A 477 1.52 -53.22 -16.08
C THR A 477 1.08 -51.77 -15.90
N ASN A 478 2.02 -50.86 -16.08
CA ASN A 478 1.77 -49.43 -16.25
C ASN A 478 2.67 -48.88 -17.36
N ILE A 479 2.07 -48.34 -18.41
CA ILE A 479 2.74 -47.89 -19.64
C ILE A 479 2.45 -46.41 -19.81
N GLU A 480 3.46 -45.60 -19.58
CA GLU A 480 3.37 -44.13 -19.69
C GLU A 480 4.25 -43.64 -20.86
N GLY A 481 5.46 -44.19 -21.01
CA GLY A 481 6.31 -43.91 -22.16
C GLY A 481 5.78 -44.51 -23.48
N LEU A 482 5.70 -43.70 -24.54
CA LEU A 482 5.30 -44.15 -25.87
C LEU A 482 6.08 -43.39 -26.96
N ALA A 483 6.90 -44.07 -27.76
CA ALA A 483 7.65 -43.43 -28.84
C ALA A 483 7.64 -44.22 -30.16
N PHE A 484 7.58 -43.52 -31.29
CA PHE A 484 7.82 -44.09 -32.61
C PHE A 484 9.26 -43.82 -33.05
N ASP A 485 10.00 -44.85 -33.44
CA ASP A 485 11.34 -44.71 -34.05
C ASP A 485 11.21 -44.51 -35.57
N PRO A 486 11.44 -43.30 -36.11
CA PRO A 486 11.32 -43.05 -37.54
C PRO A 486 12.44 -43.72 -38.37
N ARG A 487 13.51 -44.20 -37.73
CA ARG A 487 14.64 -44.89 -38.39
C ARG A 487 14.32 -46.35 -38.68
N THR A 488 13.55 -46.99 -37.80
CA THR A 488 13.23 -48.43 -37.85
C THR A 488 11.75 -48.72 -38.10
N ASN A 489 10.89 -47.69 -38.08
CA ASN A 489 9.41 -47.77 -38.13
C ASN A 489 8.80 -48.63 -37.00
N ARG A 490 9.45 -48.64 -35.83
CA ARG A 490 9.01 -49.39 -34.65
C ARG A 490 8.27 -48.50 -33.67
N LEU A 491 7.29 -49.06 -32.97
CA LEU A 491 6.68 -48.46 -31.80
C LEU A 491 7.36 -49.03 -30.55
N LEU A 492 7.76 -48.14 -29.63
CA LEU A 492 8.39 -48.46 -28.35
C LEU A 492 7.40 -48.16 -27.23
N LEU A 493 7.20 -49.12 -26.33
CA LEU A 493 6.42 -48.99 -25.11
C LEU A 493 7.39 -48.90 -23.93
N GLY A 494 7.41 -47.77 -23.24
CA GLY A 494 8.19 -47.53 -22.02
C GLY A 494 7.32 -47.79 -20.79
N PHE A 495 7.78 -48.68 -19.92
CA PHE A 495 7.03 -49.11 -18.74
C PHE A 495 7.48 -48.31 -17.52
N ARG A 496 6.50 -47.82 -16.75
CA ARG A 496 6.73 -47.40 -15.37
C ARG A 496 6.81 -48.61 -14.45
N ASP A 497 5.89 -49.55 -14.65
CA ASP A 497 5.87 -50.86 -14.02
C ASP A 497 5.53 -51.94 -15.06
N PRO A 498 6.09 -53.15 -15.00
CA PRO A 498 7.06 -53.63 -14.01
C PRO A 498 8.51 -53.18 -14.30
N GLU A 499 9.26 -52.90 -13.24
CA GLU A 499 10.73 -52.79 -13.25
C GLU A 499 11.39 -54.15 -12.96
N PHE A 500 12.67 -54.31 -13.33
CA PHE A 500 13.48 -55.48 -12.98
C PHE A 500 14.85 -55.03 -12.45
N ASN A 501 15.15 -55.32 -11.17
CA ASN A 501 16.37 -54.86 -10.49
C ASN A 501 16.62 -53.34 -10.66
N GLU A 502 15.57 -52.52 -10.44
CA GLU A 502 15.61 -51.05 -10.62
C GLU A 502 15.93 -50.58 -12.06
N HIS A 503 15.94 -51.49 -13.03
CA HIS A 503 15.98 -51.16 -14.45
C HIS A 503 14.56 -51.11 -15.01
N SER A 504 14.24 -50.03 -15.71
CA SER A 504 12.95 -49.85 -16.37
C SER A 504 12.95 -50.55 -17.73
N MET A 505 11.79 -51.05 -18.15
CA MET A 505 11.64 -51.88 -19.36
C MET A 505 11.16 -51.05 -20.56
N ILE A 506 11.72 -51.32 -21.74
CA ILE A 506 11.24 -50.80 -23.03
C ILE A 506 11.03 -51.96 -24.01
N LEU A 507 9.83 -52.04 -24.59
CA LEU A 507 9.40 -53.11 -25.49
C LEU A 507 9.21 -52.60 -26.92
N TYR A 508 9.69 -53.35 -27.91
CA TYR A 508 9.70 -52.94 -29.33
C TYR A 508 8.71 -53.74 -30.16
N ILE A 509 7.87 -53.03 -30.92
CA ILE A 509 6.86 -53.58 -31.85
C ILE A 509 7.20 -53.10 -33.27
N ASP A 510 7.35 -54.02 -34.24
CA ASP A 510 7.73 -53.68 -35.63
C ASP A 510 6.56 -53.66 -36.64
N ASN A 511 5.36 -54.07 -36.22
CA ASN A 511 4.15 -54.08 -37.05
C ASN A 511 3.04 -53.12 -36.55
N PRO A 512 3.34 -51.91 -36.02
CA PRO A 512 2.32 -51.07 -35.39
C PRO A 512 1.21 -50.67 -36.37
N LYS A 513 1.52 -50.48 -37.66
CA LYS A 513 0.49 -50.15 -38.68
C LYS A 513 -0.53 -51.28 -38.84
N GLN A 514 -0.06 -52.52 -38.96
CA GLN A 514 -0.87 -53.72 -39.16
C GLN A 514 -1.79 -54.02 -37.97
N MET A 515 -1.36 -53.68 -36.74
CA MET A 515 -2.22 -53.80 -35.55
C MET A 515 -3.54 -53.03 -35.72
N PHE A 516 -3.51 -51.84 -36.34
CA PHE A 516 -4.68 -50.98 -36.48
C PHE A 516 -5.42 -51.12 -37.81
N THR A 517 -4.73 -51.52 -38.89
CA THR A 517 -5.33 -51.66 -40.23
C THR A 517 -5.81 -53.08 -40.53
N GLU A 518 -5.13 -54.10 -40.00
CA GLU A 518 -5.38 -55.52 -40.28
C GLU A 518 -5.83 -56.29 -39.02
N ARG A 519 -5.80 -55.65 -37.84
CA ARG A 519 -6.01 -56.28 -36.52
C ARG A 519 -5.00 -57.40 -36.23
N ALA A 520 -3.77 -57.26 -36.75
CA ALA A 520 -2.68 -58.15 -36.41
C ALA A 520 -2.31 -58.03 -34.93
N GLN A 521 -1.86 -59.14 -34.32
CA GLN A 521 -1.26 -59.09 -32.98
C GLN A 521 0.09 -58.35 -33.03
N PRO A 522 0.50 -57.62 -31.97
CA PRO A 522 1.82 -56.99 -31.90
C PRO A 522 2.93 -58.03 -32.03
N ASN A 523 3.85 -57.77 -32.96
CA ASN A 523 5.06 -58.58 -33.14
C ASN A 523 6.19 -57.97 -32.30
N PHE A 524 6.47 -58.60 -31.16
CA PHE A 524 7.54 -58.16 -30.26
C PHE A 524 8.90 -58.60 -30.79
N VAL A 525 9.79 -57.66 -31.10
CA VAL A 525 11.07 -57.95 -31.77
C VAL A 525 12.29 -57.86 -30.87
N ASP A 526 12.24 -57.06 -29.82
CA ASP A 526 13.30 -56.93 -28.83
C ASP A 526 12.74 -56.35 -27.52
N VAL A 527 13.53 -56.40 -26.46
CA VAL A 527 13.28 -55.72 -25.17
C VAL A 527 14.59 -55.17 -24.61
N ALA A 528 14.53 -53.95 -24.08
CA ALA A 528 15.61 -53.31 -23.33
C ALA A 528 15.24 -53.23 -21.85
N PHE A 529 16.25 -53.39 -21.00
CA PHE A 529 16.20 -53.08 -19.57
C PHE A 529 17.29 -52.03 -19.33
N ILE A 530 16.88 -50.82 -18.98
CA ILE A 530 17.79 -49.68 -18.88
C ILE A 530 17.91 -49.19 -17.44
N ASP A 531 19.13 -48.91 -17.00
CA ASP A 531 19.36 -48.26 -15.72
C ASP A 531 19.08 -46.76 -15.87
N ILE A 532 18.01 -46.31 -15.19
CA ILE A 532 17.66 -44.90 -15.00
C ILE A 532 17.54 -44.56 -13.51
N LYS A 533 18.18 -45.35 -12.63
CA LYS A 533 18.08 -45.28 -11.15
C LYS A 533 16.67 -45.57 -10.61
N GLY A 534 15.95 -46.50 -11.25
CA GLY A 534 14.60 -46.94 -10.89
C GLY A 534 13.49 -45.91 -11.10
N GLY A 535 12.31 -46.21 -10.57
CA GLY A 535 11.16 -45.29 -10.58
C GLY A 535 10.32 -45.30 -11.86
N GLY A 536 10.72 -46.10 -12.86
CA GLY A 536 9.96 -46.34 -14.08
C GLY A 536 9.99 -45.19 -15.09
N ILE A 537 9.69 -45.49 -16.36
CA ILE A 537 9.60 -44.48 -17.43
C ILE A 537 8.24 -43.80 -17.40
N ARG A 538 8.22 -42.47 -17.24
CA ARG A 538 7.04 -41.61 -17.35
C ARG A 538 6.78 -41.17 -18.79
N SER A 539 7.76 -40.50 -19.40
CA SER A 539 7.72 -40.13 -20.81
C SER A 539 8.96 -40.65 -21.54
N LEU A 540 8.75 -41.03 -22.80
CA LEU A 540 9.74 -41.53 -23.74
C LEU A 540 9.37 -40.96 -25.11
N ASN A 541 10.25 -40.16 -25.73
CA ASN A 541 10.04 -39.58 -27.04
C ASN A 541 11.29 -39.64 -27.91
N TYR A 542 11.14 -39.75 -29.23
CA TYR A 542 12.28 -39.70 -30.16
C TYR A 542 12.57 -38.26 -30.59
N ASP A 543 13.76 -37.78 -30.25
CA ASP A 543 14.22 -36.44 -30.61
C ASP A 543 14.92 -36.42 -31.98
N PRO A 544 14.43 -35.65 -32.97
CA PRO A 544 15.00 -35.59 -34.31
C PRO A 544 16.27 -34.72 -34.42
N VAL A 545 16.59 -33.91 -33.41
CA VAL A 545 17.75 -33.00 -33.38
C VAL A 545 18.98 -33.73 -32.83
N LEU A 546 18.83 -34.33 -31.64
CA LEU A 546 19.80 -35.19 -30.96
C LEU A 546 19.92 -36.56 -31.63
N LYS A 547 18.88 -36.98 -32.38
CA LYS A 547 18.73 -38.31 -33.01
C LYS A 547 18.70 -39.48 -32.02
N ALA A 548 18.28 -39.17 -30.79
CA ALA A 548 18.24 -40.04 -29.63
C ALA A 548 16.84 -40.01 -29.02
N PHE A 549 16.52 -40.99 -28.19
CA PHE A 549 15.36 -40.92 -27.31
C PHE A 549 15.66 -40.02 -26.11
N ILE A 550 14.67 -39.24 -25.71
CA ILE A 550 14.66 -38.50 -24.45
C ILE A 550 13.66 -39.20 -23.53
N LEU A 551 14.06 -39.41 -22.27
CA LEU A 551 13.27 -40.06 -21.24
C LEU A 551 13.19 -39.19 -19.99
N THR A 552 12.13 -39.37 -19.21
CA THR A 552 12.02 -38.82 -17.84
C THR A 552 11.45 -39.84 -16.87
N ASN A 553 11.91 -39.79 -15.62
CA ASN A 553 11.47 -40.62 -14.50
C ASN A 553 11.51 -39.87 -13.17
N GLU A 554 10.95 -40.48 -12.13
CA GLU A 554 11.12 -40.03 -10.75
C GLU A 554 12.31 -40.71 -10.09
N VAL A 555 13.24 -39.92 -9.56
CA VAL A 555 14.33 -40.39 -8.70
C VAL A 555 14.21 -39.78 -7.31
N LYS A 556 14.86 -40.41 -6.34
CA LYS A 556 14.92 -39.95 -4.95
C LYS A 556 16.33 -39.50 -4.62
N ASP A 557 16.44 -38.36 -3.97
CA ASP A 557 17.68 -37.85 -3.38
C ASP A 557 18.05 -38.62 -2.10
N GLU A 558 19.24 -38.37 -1.53
CA GLU A 558 19.73 -39.04 -0.31
C GLU A 558 18.77 -38.84 0.90
N ASP A 559 18.15 -37.66 1.00
CA ASP A 559 17.12 -37.34 2.00
C ASP A 559 15.73 -37.95 1.71
N GLY A 560 15.59 -38.70 0.60
CA GLY A 560 14.33 -39.31 0.15
C GLY A 560 13.39 -38.37 -0.63
N THR A 561 13.80 -37.13 -0.86
CA THR A 561 13.05 -36.14 -1.66
C THR A 561 12.98 -36.58 -3.12
N LYS A 562 11.78 -36.57 -3.71
CA LYS A 562 11.55 -36.94 -5.11
C LYS A 562 11.81 -35.77 -6.05
N PHE A 563 12.43 -36.03 -7.20
CA PHE A 563 12.58 -35.08 -8.29
C PHE A 563 12.55 -35.77 -9.66
N SER A 564 12.29 -34.99 -10.71
CA SER A 564 12.30 -35.46 -12.10
C SER A 564 13.71 -35.46 -12.68
N GLN A 565 14.15 -36.58 -13.24
CA GLN A 565 15.44 -36.73 -13.92
C GLN A 565 15.23 -37.00 -15.41
N PHE A 566 16.09 -36.42 -16.25
CA PHE A 566 16.07 -36.61 -17.70
C PHE A 566 17.24 -37.46 -18.16
N TRP A 567 17.01 -38.19 -19.26
CA TRP A 567 18.01 -39.07 -19.87
C TRP A 567 17.98 -38.96 -21.39
N THR A 568 19.13 -39.18 -22.03
CA THR A 568 19.25 -39.43 -23.47
C THR A 568 19.72 -40.86 -23.72
N TRP A 569 19.17 -41.51 -24.75
CA TRP A 569 19.48 -42.90 -25.07
C TRP A 569 19.39 -43.17 -26.59
N SER A 570 20.22 -44.06 -27.14
CA SER A 570 20.29 -44.28 -28.59
C SER A 570 19.09 -45.04 -29.18
N GLY A 571 18.40 -45.82 -28.34
CA GLY A 571 17.42 -46.84 -28.74
C GLY A 571 18.03 -48.20 -29.07
N ASP A 572 19.32 -48.44 -28.80
CA ASP A 572 19.90 -49.79 -28.79
C ASP A 572 19.80 -50.37 -27.36
N PRO A 573 19.23 -51.57 -27.16
CA PRO A 573 19.19 -52.25 -25.85
C PRO A 573 20.54 -52.50 -25.18
N LYS A 574 21.68 -52.26 -25.84
CA LYS A 574 23.04 -52.41 -25.29
C LYS A 574 23.67 -51.11 -24.83
N ASP A 575 23.12 -49.97 -25.24
CA ASP A 575 23.65 -48.66 -24.87
C ASP A 575 23.02 -48.19 -23.56
N GLU A 576 23.85 -47.70 -22.64
CA GLU A 576 23.40 -47.12 -21.37
C GLU A 576 22.78 -45.71 -21.60
N PRO A 577 21.66 -45.36 -20.94
CA PRO A 577 21.15 -44.00 -20.91
C PRO A 577 22.14 -43.04 -20.24
N LYS A 578 22.16 -41.79 -20.70
CA LYS A 578 23.01 -40.73 -20.15
C LYS A 578 22.14 -39.68 -19.46
N PRO A 579 22.38 -39.33 -18.19
CA PRO A 579 21.60 -38.32 -17.50
C PRO A 579 21.83 -36.95 -18.12
N VAL A 580 20.80 -36.10 -18.06
CA VAL A 580 20.84 -34.70 -18.50
C VAL A 580 20.51 -33.81 -17.31
N ASP A 581 21.39 -32.85 -17.03
CA ASP A 581 21.28 -31.92 -15.91
C ASP A 581 20.85 -30.53 -16.39
N LEU A 582 19.64 -30.10 -16.02
CA LEU A 582 19.06 -28.82 -16.40
C LEU A 582 18.99 -27.88 -15.18
N PRO A 583 19.78 -26.78 -15.12
CA PRO A 583 19.94 -25.97 -13.91
C PRO A 583 18.65 -25.40 -13.31
N ASN A 584 17.70 -24.97 -14.16
CA ASN A 584 16.48 -24.29 -13.76
C ASN A 584 15.35 -25.24 -13.34
N LEU A 585 15.54 -26.55 -13.49
CA LEU A 585 14.47 -27.55 -13.33
C LEU A 585 14.11 -27.89 -11.88
N ARG A 586 14.89 -27.42 -10.90
CA ARG A 586 14.58 -27.53 -9.46
C ARG A 586 13.22 -26.92 -9.03
N HIS A 587 12.56 -26.18 -9.91
CA HIS A 587 11.27 -25.52 -9.69
C HIS A 587 10.07 -26.23 -10.37
N MET A 588 10.31 -27.35 -11.06
CA MET A 588 9.29 -28.29 -11.58
C MET A 588 9.62 -29.69 -11.06
N THR A 589 8.86 -30.14 -10.05
CA THR A 589 9.13 -31.36 -9.30
C THR A 589 8.61 -32.61 -10.00
N ASN A 590 7.44 -32.51 -10.67
CA ASN A 590 6.76 -33.62 -11.32
C ASN A 590 6.58 -33.40 -12.83
N VAL A 591 7.65 -33.62 -13.62
CA VAL A 591 7.60 -33.56 -15.09
C VAL A 591 7.16 -34.90 -15.64
N GLU A 592 5.97 -34.92 -16.24
CA GLU A 592 5.39 -36.12 -16.85
C GLU A 592 5.66 -36.14 -18.37
N ALA A 593 5.71 -34.98 -19.06
CA ALA A 593 5.89 -34.92 -20.53
C ALA A 593 7.14 -34.13 -20.98
N ILE A 594 7.87 -34.68 -21.97
CA ILE A 594 8.95 -33.99 -22.69
C ILE A 594 8.97 -34.38 -24.19
N ASP A 595 9.03 -33.40 -25.09
CA ASP A 595 9.04 -33.62 -26.56
C ASP A 595 9.82 -32.53 -27.33
N SER A 596 10.21 -32.83 -28.57
CA SER A 596 10.82 -31.90 -29.52
C SER A 596 9.76 -31.11 -30.28
N VAL A 597 9.83 -29.79 -30.19
CA VAL A 597 8.86 -28.88 -30.84
C VAL A 597 9.57 -27.81 -31.66
N LYS A 598 8.89 -27.29 -32.68
CA LYS A 598 9.32 -26.11 -33.44
C LYS A 598 8.55 -24.88 -32.99
N VAL A 599 9.26 -23.92 -32.42
CA VAL A 599 8.72 -22.60 -32.01
C VAL A 599 9.26 -21.56 -32.98
N ASN A 600 8.38 -20.87 -33.71
CA ASN A 600 8.77 -19.91 -34.76
C ASN A 600 9.79 -20.47 -35.78
N GLY A 601 9.68 -21.77 -36.08
CA GLY A 601 10.57 -22.50 -36.98
C GLY A 601 11.88 -23.00 -36.36
N GLN A 602 12.23 -22.56 -35.15
CA GLN A 602 13.43 -23.02 -34.44
C GLN A 602 13.13 -24.27 -33.60
N PRO A 603 14.03 -25.27 -33.57
CA PRO A 603 13.87 -26.43 -32.69
C PRO A 603 14.06 -26.02 -31.23
N ARG A 604 13.18 -26.55 -30.38
CA ARG A 604 13.16 -26.40 -28.91
C ARG A 604 12.72 -27.71 -28.28
N LEU A 605 13.02 -27.88 -27.00
CA LEU A 605 12.35 -28.87 -26.17
C LEU A 605 11.20 -28.19 -25.41
N ILE A 606 10.08 -28.91 -25.26
CA ILE A 606 9.02 -28.55 -24.32
C ILE A 606 8.99 -29.55 -23.17
N LEU A 607 8.84 -29.05 -21.96
CA LEU A 607 8.66 -29.84 -20.75
C LEU A 607 7.35 -29.41 -20.09
N MET A 608 6.53 -30.36 -19.61
CA MET A 608 5.29 -30.08 -18.90
C MET A 608 5.24 -30.83 -17.57
N SER A 609 4.81 -30.13 -16.51
CA SER A 609 4.68 -30.74 -15.19
C SER A 609 3.23 -30.89 -14.76
N ASP A 610 2.90 -32.08 -14.28
CA ASP A 610 1.64 -32.41 -13.62
C ASP A 610 1.67 -31.92 -12.16
N GLU A 611 1.55 -30.59 -12.01
CA GLU A 611 1.48 -29.89 -10.71
C GLU A 611 0.20 -29.06 -10.57
N GLY A 612 -0.74 -29.19 -11.52
CA GLY A 612 -2.02 -28.50 -11.46
C GLY A 612 -3.04 -29.21 -10.58
N ASP A 613 -4.23 -28.62 -10.50
CA ASP A 613 -5.41 -29.20 -9.87
C ASP A 613 -6.65 -28.50 -10.45
N ALA A 614 -7.43 -29.24 -11.24
CA ALA A 614 -8.64 -28.73 -11.87
C ALA A 614 -9.72 -28.26 -10.88
N LYS A 615 -9.77 -28.83 -9.67
CA LYS A 615 -10.76 -28.50 -8.62
C LYS A 615 -10.37 -27.26 -7.84
N LYS A 616 -9.06 -26.98 -7.71
CA LYS A 616 -8.52 -25.74 -7.13
C LYS A 616 -8.35 -24.61 -8.16
N ASN A 617 -8.60 -24.88 -9.44
CA ASN A 617 -8.31 -23.97 -10.56
C ASN A 617 -6.83 -23.54 -10.60
N LEU A 618 -5.92 -24.51 -10.42
CA LEU A 618 -4.47 -24.33 -10.52
C LEU A 618 -3.97 -25.00 -11.80
N THR A 619 -3.53 -24.23 -12.79
CA THR A 619 -3.03 -24.74 -14.07
C THR A 619 -1.63 -25.35 -13.93
N ALA A 620 -1.29 -26.32 -14.77
CA ALA A 620 0.05 -26.87 -14.87
C ALA A 620 1.11 -25.83 -15.31
N LYS A 621 2.38 -26.22 -15.21
CA LYS A 621 3.54 -25.45 -15.67
C LYS A 621 4.17 -26.08 -16.91
N TYR A 622 4.83 -25.27 -17.71
CA TYR A 622 5.68 -25.72 -18.81
C TYR A 622 6.95 -24.87 -18.95
N MET A 623 8.00 -25.46 -19.52
CA MET A 623 9.24 -24.78 -19.89
C MET A 623 9.50 -25.02 -21.38
N ILE A 624 10.04 -23.99 -22.06
CA ILE A 624 10.59 -24.11 -23.41
C ILE A 624 12.11 -23.94 -23.30
N VAL A 625 12.86 -24.97 -23.69
CA VAL A 625 14.32 -25.04 -23.54
C VAL A 625 14.98 -24.96 -24.93
N ASP A 626 16.07 -24.20 -25.03
CA ASP A 626 16.95 -24.21 -26.20
C ASP A 626 17.91 -25.41 -26.09
N TYR A 627 18.17 -26.11 -27.19
CA TYR A 627 19.10 -27.26 -27.20
C TYR A 627 20.55 -26.90 -26.84
N ASN A 628 20.92 -25.62 -26.80
CA ASN A 628 22.22 -25.19 -26.27
C ASN A 628 22.28 -25.20 -24.73
N ASP A 629 21.11 -25.23 -24.07
CA ASP A 629 20.97 -25.27 -22.61
C ASP A 629 20.64 -26.69 -22.09
N PHE A 630 20.61 -27.71 -22.97
CA PHE A 630 20.23 -29.12 -22.71
C PHE A 630 21.40 -30.09 -22.96
#